data_AF-A0A2H9MHX0-F1
#
_entry.id   AF-A0A2H9MHX0-F1
#
_cell.length_a   1.000
_cell.length_b   1.000
_cell.length_c   1.000
_cell.angle_alpha   90.00
_cell.angle_beta   90.00
_cell.angle_gamma   90.00
#
_symmetry.space_group_name_H-M   'P 1'
#
loop_
_entity.id
_entity.type
_entity.pdbx_description
1 polymer ?
#
loop_
_entity_poly.entity_id
_entity_poly.type
_entity_poly.pdbx_seq_one_letter_code
_entity_poly.pdbx_strand_id
1 'polypeptide(L)' 'MKKILIADDSFFVKKSLTDILNHAGYKNIITASDGAEA' A
#
# COMPACT_ATOMS: atom_id res chain seq x y z
N MET A 1 2.81 13.36 -9.95
CA MET A 1 2.49 12.89 -8.58
C MET A 1 3.12 11.52 -8.37
N LYS A 2 3.94 11.30 -7.33
CA LYS A 2 4.59 9.99 -7.10
C LYS A 2 3.58 8.99 -6.52
N LYS A 3 3.66 7.73 -6.94
CA LYS A 3 2.86 6.60 -6.42
C LYS A 3 3.70 5.81 -5.42
N ILE A 4 3.07 5.32 -4.35
CA ILE A 4 3.67 4.41 -3.37
C ILE A 4 3.00 3.05 -3.54
N LEU A 5 3.79 2.01 -3.80
CA LEU A 5 3.32 0.63 -3.85
C LEU A 5 3.63 -0.08 -2.54
N ILE A 6 2.63 -0.74 -1.96
CA ILE A 6 2.79 -1.65 -0.83
C ILE A 6 2.58 -3.07 -1.37
N ALA A 7 3.67 -3.84 -1.44
CA ALA A 7 3.66 -5.25 -1.80
C ALA A 7 4.02 -6.07 -0.57
N ASP A 8 3.01 -6.66 0.05
CA ASP A 8 3.12 -7.47 1.26
C ASP A 8 1.97 -8.49 1.26
N ASP A 9 2.27 -9.75 1.58
CA ASP A 9 1.27 -10.84 1.56
C ASP A 9 0.23 -10.66 2.68
N SER A 10 0.62 -10.01 3.78
CA SER A 10 -0.27 -9.79 4.92
C SER A 10 -1.24 -8.64 4.65
N PHE A 11 -2.53 -8.99 4.54
CA PHE A 11 -3.60 -7.99 4.46
C PHE A 11 -3.56 -6.98 5.61
N PHE A 12 -3.25 -7.44 6.83
CA PHE A 12 -3.19 -6.58 8.01
C PHE A 12 -2.06 -5.56 7.89
N VAL A 13 -0.88 -5.98 7.43
CA VAL A 13 0.27 -5.09 7.22
C VAL A 13 -0.04 -4.07 6.14
N LYS A 14 -0.59 -4.50 4.99
CA LYS A 14 -1.01 -3.58 3.93
C LYS A 14 -1.97 -2.50 4.41
N LYS A 15 -2.97 -2.89 5.20
CA LYS A 15 -3.95 -1.97 5.78
C LYS A 15 -3.28 -0.98 6.74
N SER A 16 -2.50 -1.49 7.70
CA SER A 16 -1.82 -0.66 8.70
C SER A 16 -0.86 0.36 8.04
N LEU A 17 -0.06 -0.07 7.07
CA LEU A 17 0.84 0.82 6.33
C LEU A 17 0.09 1.86 5.51
N THR A 18 -1.02 1.48 4.88
CA THR A 18 -1.88 2.42 4.14
C THR A 18 -2.40 3.52 5.06
N ASP A 19 -2.87 3.16 6.26
CA ASP A 19 -3.40 4.13 7.23
C ASP A 19 -2.32 5.09 7.75
N ILE A 20 -1.12 4.58 8.04
CA ILE A 20 0.04 5.38 8.46
C ILE A 20 0.43 6.38 7.37
N LEU A 21 0.56 5.91 6.12
CA LEU A 21 0.95 6.76 5.00
C LEU A 21 -0.12 7.81 4.68
N ASN A 22 -1.40 7.46 4.81
CA ASN A 22 -2.50 8.42 4.68
C ASN A 22 -2.44 9.52 5.75
N HIS A 23 -2.15 9.17 7.01
CA HIS A 23 -1.97 10.14 8.10
C HIS A 23 -0.75 11.04 7.89
N ALA A 24 0.33 10.50 7.31
CA ALA A 24 1.52 11.26 6.93
C ALA A 24 1.31 12.19 5.71
N GLY A 25 0.12 12.20 5.11
CA GLY A 25 -0.24 13.08 4.00
C GLY A 25 0.04 12.49 2.61
N TYR A 26 0.48 11.23 2.51
CA TYR A 26 0.57 10.55 1.22
C TYR A 26 -0.84 10.19 0.74
N LYS A 27 -1.15 10.51 -0.52
CA LYS A 27 -2.50 10.33 -1.09
C LYS A 27 -2.58 9.32 -2.24
N ASN A 28 -1.44 8.84 -2.72
CA ASN A 28 -1.36 8.01 -3.93
C ASN A 28 -0.70 6.67 -3.61
N ILE A 29 -1.37 5.91 -2.74
CA ILE A 29 -0.94 4.61 -2.24
C ILE A 29 -1.71 3.53 -3.01
N ILE A 30 -1.00 2.54 -3.54
CA ILE A 30 -1.55 1.37 -4.19
C ILE A 30 -1.03 0.12 -3.46
N THR A 31 -1.86 -0.92 -3.40
CA THR A 31 -1.49 -2.20 -2.80
C THR A 31 -1.42 -3.26 -3.88
N ALA A 32 -0.44 -4.16 -3.79
CA ALA A 32 -0.40 -5.37 -4.59
C ALA A 32 -1.08 -6.52 -3.83
N SER A 33 -1.74 -7.39 -4.59
CA SER A 33 -2.26 -8.67 -4.11
C SER A 33 -1.55 -9.79 -4.87
N ASP A 34 -1.38 -10.94 -4.22
CA ASP A 34 -0.73 -12.11 -4.83
C ASP A 34 -1.39 -12.44 -6.17
N GLY A 35 -0.56 -12.64 -7.20
CA GLY A 35 -1.02 -12.86 -8.58
C GLY A 35 -1.30 -11.59 -9.39
N ALA A 36 -1.21 -10.39 -8.80
CA ALA A 36 -1.10 -9.12 -9.56
C ALA A 36 0.36 -8.83 -9.99
N GLU A 37 1.28 -9.74 -9.70
CA GLU A 37 2.65 -9.78 -10.20
C GLU A 37 2.74 -10.77 -11.38
N ALA A 38 2.17 -10.38 -12.51
CA ALA A 38 2.55 -10.82 -13.86
C ALA A 38 1.99 -9.85 -14.92
#